data_AF-A0A7V4G8K6-F1
#
_entry.id   AF-A0A7V4G8K6-F1
#
_cell.length_a   1.000
_cell.length_b   1.000
_cell.length_c   1.000
_cell.angle_alpha   90.00
_cell.angle_beta   90.00
_cell.angle_gamma   90.00
#
_symmetry.space_group_name_H-M   'P 1'
#
loop_
_entity.id
_entity.type
_entity.pdbx_description
1 polymer ?
#
loop_
_entity_poly.entity_id
_entity_poly.type
_entity_poly.pdbx_seq_one_letter_code
_entity_poly.pdbx_strand_id
1 'polypeptide(L)'
;MADSVKIQVMRKLEEILAAIPELGSVNRWHGNAIDLELFKMPALFLYEEKESRDKRNRLAVGVIRMHLMVFIPLSPAGAVSFNDLADNLQGKIHNALIGTAELKGLVENL
;
A
#
# COMPACT_ATOMS: atom_id res chain seq x y z
N MET A 1 13.11 21.81 -7.62
CA MET A 1 11.66 22.03 -7.53
C MET A 1 11.17 21.22 -6.35
N ALA A 2 10.40 21.81 -5.43
CA ALA A 2 9.88 21.06 -4.29
C ALA A 2 8.89 20.00 -4.80
N ASP A 3 9.07 18.76 -4.37
CA ASP A 3 8.15 17.66 -4.69
C ASP A 3 6.75 18.02 -4.19
N SER A 4 5.72 17.74 -4.98
CA SER A 4 4.33 17.97 -4.54
C SER A 4 4.05 17.23 -3.23
N VAL A 5 3.20 17.80 -2.35
CA VAL A 5 2.79 17.17 -1.08
C VAL A 5 2.36 15.72 -1.29
N LYS A 6 1.66 15.46 -2.40
CA LYS A 6 1.26 14.11 -2.83
C LYS A 6 2.45 13.16 -3.00
N ILE A 7 3.51 13.59 -3.67
CA ILE A 7 4.72 12.76 -3.86
C ILE A 7 5.40 12.51 -2.51
N GLN A 8 5.42 13.50 -1.62
CA GLN A 8 5.99 13.36 -0.28
C GLN A 8 5.22 12.34 0.56
N VAL A 9 3.88 12.41 0.57
CA VAL A 9 3.02 11.43 1.27
C VAL A 9 3.23 10.01 0.72
N MET A 10 3.28 9.86 -0.60
CA MET A 10 3.50 8.56 -1.25
C MET A 10 4.85 7.94 -0.90
N ARG A 11 5.93 8.75 -0.95
CA ARG A 11 7.27 8.29 -0.56
C ARG A 11 7.32 7.90 0.92
N LYS A 12 6.70 8.68 1.79
CA LYS A 12 6.66 8.35 3.22
C LYS A 12 5.90 7.04 3.47
N LEU A 13 4.80 6.82 2.77
CA LEU A 13 4.05 5.58 2.84
C LEU A 13 4.89 4.39 2.34
N GLU A 14 5.61 4.55 1.23
CA GLU A 14 6.56 3.56 0.72
C GLU A 14 7.64 3.22 1.77
N GLU A 15 8.25 4.21 2.41
CA GLU A 15 9.26 4.02 3.46
C GLU A 15 8.72 3.24 4.66
N ILE A 16 7.52 3.61 5.15
CA ILE A 16 6.88 2.96 6.30
C ILE A 16 6.57 1.49 5.99
N LEU A 17 6.04 1.22 4.80
CA LEU A 17 5.69 -0.15 4.40
C LEU A 17 6.93 -0.98 4.08
N ALA A 18 7.98 -0.38 3.53
CA ALA A 18 9.25 -1.05 3.27
C ALA A 18 9.99 -1.46 4.56
N ALA A 19 9.64 -0.86 5.71
CA ALA A 19 10.16 -1.26 7.00
C ALA A 19 9.56 -2.58 7.52
N ILE A 20 8.52 -3.13 6.89
CA ILE A 20 7.91 -4.42 7.27
C ILE A 20 8.80 -5.55 6.71
N PRO A 21 9.48 -6.34 7.56
CA PRO A 21 10.46 -7.32 7.11
C PRO A 21 9.84 -8.51 6.35
N GLU A 22 8.55 -8.80 6.55
CA GLU A 22 7.86 -9.84 5.79
C GLU A 22 7.49 -9.42 4.36
N LEU A 23 7.57 -8.15 4.01
CA LEU A 23 7.37 -7.70 2.64
C LEU A 23 8.70 -7.77 1.90
N GLY A 24 8.76 -8.61 0.86
CA GLY A 24 9.95 -8.74 0.01
C GLY A 24 10.18 -7.50 -0.86
N SER A 25 9.12 -6.83 -1.27
CA SER A 25 9.20 -5.58 -2.03
C SER A 25 7.96 -4.70 -1.85
N VAL A 26 8.16 -3.39 -1.95
CA VAL A 26 7.10 -2.36 -1.91
C VAL A 26 7.28 -1.48 -3.14
N ASN A 27 6.23 -1.39 -3.97
CA ASN A 27 6.31 -0.72 -5.26
C ASN A 27 5.09 0.16 -5.53
N ARG A 28 5.28 1.24 -6.27
CA ARG A 28 4.17 2.05 -6.77
C ARG A 28 3.64 1.46 -8.07
N TRP A 29 2.33 1.22 -8.12
CA TRP A 29 1.69 0.75 -9.34
C TRP A 29 1.22 1.92 -10.21
N HIS A 30 1.60 1.86 -11.49
CA HIS A 30 1.37 2.93 -12.47
C HIS A 30 0.30 2.55 -13.53
N GLY A 31 -0.47 1.48 -13.32
CA GLY A 31 -1.55 1.07 -14.22
C GLY A 31 -1.16 0.12 -15.35
N ASN A 32 0.08 -0.37 -15.36
CA ASN A 32 0.57 -1.38 -16.31
C ASN A 32 0.36 -2.81 -15.78
N ALA A 33 0.42 -3.83 -16.64
CA ALA A 33 0.46 -5.20 -16.15
C ALA A 33 1.65 -5.40 -15.20
N ILE A 34 1.41 -6.04 -14.05
CA ILE A 34 2.45 -6.34 -13.06
C ILE A 34 3.06 -7.68 -13.43
N ASP A 35 4.35 -7.68 -13.80
CA ASP A 35 5.13 -8.89 -13.91
C ASP A 35 5.67 -9.28 -12.53
N LEU A 36 5.06 -10.31 -11.94
CA LEU A 36 5.34 -10.76 -10.58
C LEU A 36 6.72 -11.43 -10.45
N GLU A 37 7.36 -11.86 -11.54
CA GLU A 37 8.68 -12.50 -11.50
C GLU A 37 9.81 -11.51 -11.23
N LEU A 38 9.58 -10.22 -11.51
CA LEU A 38 10.57 -9.16 -11.32
C LEU A 38 10.64 -8.66 -9.86
N PHE A 39 9.73 -9.09 -9.00
CA PHE A 39 9.59 -8.59 -7.63
C PHE A 39 9.83 -9.68 -6.60
N LYS A 40 10.43 -9.29 -5.47
CA LYS A 40 10.60 -10.19 -4.33
C LYS A 40 9.27 -10.34 -3.61
N MET A 41 8.79 -11.57 -3.55
CA MET A 41 7.56 -11.95 -2.86
C MET A 41 7.78 -12.10 -1.35
N PRO A 42 6.79 -11.78 -0.50
CA PRO A 42 5.51 -11.11 -0.81
C PRO A 42 5.70 -9.67 -1.30
N ALA A 43 5.02 -9.29 -2.38
CA ALA A 43 5.18 -7.98 -3.01
C ALA A 43 3.95 -7.09 -2.75
N LEU A 44 4.16 -5.90 -2.19
CA LEU A 44 3.12 -4.90 -1.99
C LEU A 44 3.17 -3.85 -3.10
N PHE A 45 2.00 -3.55 -3.65
CA PHE A 45 1.77 -2.49 -4.61
C PHE A 45 0.80 -1.46 -4.05
N LEU A 46 1.17 -0.19 -4.16
CA LEU A 46 0.34 0.94 -3.76
C LEU A 46 -0.04 1.79 -4.97
N TYR A 47 -1.32 2.15 -5.06
CA TYR A 47 -1.85 2.99 -6.12
C TYR A 47 -3.03 3.82 -5.66
N GLU A 48 -3.32 4.86 -6.43
CA GLU A 48 -4.45 5.74 -6.19
C GLU A 48 -5.67 5.22 -6.96
N GLU A 49 -6.85 5.35 -6.34
CA GLU A 49 -8.11 5.13 -7.05
C GLU A 49 -8.16 6.07 -8.27
N LYS A 50 -8.43 5.52 -9.48
CA LYS A 50 -8.49 6.32 -10.72
C LYS A 50 -9.44 7.50 -10.52
N GLU A 51 -8.96 8.68 -10.90
CA GLU A 51 -9.72 9.93 -10.84
C GLU A 51 -10.94 9.83 -11.76
N SER A 52 -12.11 9.47 -11.22
CA SER A 52 -13.35 9.62 -11.97
C SER A 52 -13.62 11.11 -12.13
N ARG A 53 -13.90 11.53 -13.38
CA ARG A 53 -14.17 12.94 -13.76
C ARG A 53 -15.29 13.60 -12.95
N ASP A 54 -16.08 12.83 -12.20
CA ASP A 54 -17.16 13.32 -11.33
C ASP A 54 -16.67 14.00 -10.05
N LYS A 55 -15.45 13.73 -9.58
CA LYS A 55 -14.86 14.41 -8.42
C LYS A 55 -14.18 15.72 -8.84
N ARG A 56 -14.95 16.65 -9.44
CA ARG A 56 -14.47 17.98 -9.91
C ARG A 56 -13.89 18.89 -8.82
N ASN A 57 -13.90 18.48 -7.55
CA ASN A 57 -13.43 19.33 -6.46
C ASN A 57 -12.70 18.50 -5.39
N ARG A 58 -11.41 18.16 -5.63
CA ARG A 58 -10.56 17.45 -4.65
C ARG A 58 -10.40 18.23 -3.33
N LEU A 59 -10.39 19.56 -3.41
CA LEU A 59 -10.38 20.44 -2.23
C LEU A 59 -11.67 20.33 -1.40
N ALA A 60 -12.80 19.97 -2.01
CA ALA A 60 -14.07 19.78 -1.30
C ALA A 60 -14.18 18.42 -0.61
N VAL A 61 -13.37 17.42 -1.02
CA VAL A 61 -13.37 16.07 -0.43
C VAL A 61 -12.23 15.90 0.59
N GLY A 62 -11.12 16.65 0.47
CA GLY A 62 -10.04 16.68 1.47
C GLY A 62 -9.23 15.38 1.65
N VAL A 63 -9.63 14.28 1.00
CA VAL A 63 -9.07 12.93 1.22
C VAL A 63 -8.49 12.35 -0.07
N ILE A 64 -7.31 11.74 0.03
CA ILE A 64 -6.69 10.95 -1.03
C ILE A 64 -6.93 9.47 -0.73
N ARG A 65 -7.64 8.76 -1.63
CA ARG A 65 -7.86 7.32 -1.49
C ARG A 65 -6.72 6.53 -2.10
N MET A 66 -6.09 5.75 -1.23
CA MET A 66 -4.98 4.87 -1.55
C MET A 66 -5.44 3.42 -1.45
N HIS A 67 -5.07 2.61 -2.43
CA HIS A 67 -5.25 1.17 -2.41
C HIS A 67 -3.89 0.50 -2.22
N LEU A 68 -3.85 -0.49 -1.33
CA LEU A 68 -2.72 -1.38 -1.16
C LEU A 68 -3.14 -2.77 -1.64
N MET A 69 -2.29 -3.39 -2.46
CA MET A 69 -2.49 -4.73 -2.99
C MET A 69 -1.25 -5.55 -2.66
N VAL A 70 -1.41 -6.69 -2.00
CA VAL A 70 -0.30 -7.58 -1.63
C VAL A 70 -0.42 -8.88 -2.43
N PHE A 71 0.66 -9.25 -3.11
CA PHE A 71 0.79 -10.54 -3.78
C PHE A 71 1.59 -11.49 -2.89
N ILE A 72 0.98 -12.61 -2.56
CA ILE A 72 1.56 -13.67 -1.73
C ILE A 72 1.64 -14.93 -2.61
N PRO A 73 2.81 -15.59 -2.67
CA PRO A 73 2.94 -16.84 -3.41
C PRO A 73 2.17 -17.94 -2.69
N LEU A 74 1.45 -18.77 -3.45
CA LEU A 74 0.82 -19.97 -2.91
C LEU A 74 1.91 -20.95 -2.49
N SER A 75 1.99 -21.23 -1.20
CA SER A 75 2.89 -22.26 -0.70
C SER A 75 2.32 -23.65 -1.02
N PRO A 76 3.16 -24.69 -1.16
CA PRO A 76 2.70 -26.07 -1.31
C PRO A 76 1.93 -26.58 -0.08
N ALA A 77 1.96 -25.89 1.06
CA ALA A 77 1.16 -26.19 2.25
C ALA A 77 -0.32 -25.76 2.11
N GLY A 78 -0.72 -25.19 0.97
CA GLY A 78 -2.12 -24.94 0.62
C GLY A 78 -2.73 -23.69 1.24
N ALA A 79 -4.05 -23.54 1.07
CA ALA A 79 -4.80 -22.30 1.35
C ALA A 79 -4.74 -21.82 2.82
N VAL A 80 -4.60 -22.73 3.78
CA VAL A 80 -4.52 -22.36 5.22
C VAL A 80 -3.26 -21.54 5.48
N SER A 81 -2.11 -22.00 4.98
CA SER A 81 -0.83 -21.28 5.12
C SER A 81 -0.83 -19.90 4.44
N PHE A 82 -1.59 -19.75 3.36
CA PHE A 82 -1.78 -18.48 2.68
C PHE A 82 -2.61 -17.52 3.54
N ASN A 83 -3.75 -17.98 4.07
CA ASN A 83 -4.62 -17.16 4.90
C ASN A 83 -3.90 -16.67 6.17
N ASP A 84 -3.18 -17.56 6.85
CA ASP A 84 -2.40 -17.19 8.04
C ASP A 84 -1.35 -16.12 7.72
N LEU A 85 -0.67 -16.24 6.57
CA LEU A 85 0.31 -15.24 6.14
C LEU A 85 -0.36 -13.92 5.75
N ALA A 86 -1.50 -13.98 5.06
CA ALA A 86 -2.28 -12.81 4.68
C ALA A 86 -2.79 -12.04 5.90
N ASP A 87 -3.36 -12.73 6.89
CA ASP A 87 -3.85 -12.13 8.14
C ASP A 87 -2.71 -11.49 8.94
N ASN A 88 -1.56 -12.18 9.04
CA ASN A 88 -0.38 -11.63 9.70
C ASN A 88 0.16 -10.39 8.98
N LEU A 89 0.25 -10.41 7.65
CA LEU A 89 0.67 -9.24 6.88
C LEU A 89 -0.32 -8.09 7.02
N GLN A 90 -1.63 -8.36 6.98
CA GLN A 90 -2.67 -7.35 7.18
C GLN A 90 -2.52 -6.69 8.55
N GLY A 91 -2.36 -7.47 9.62
CA GLY A 91 -2.16 -6.94 10.97
C GLY A 91 -0.92 -6.06 11.09
N LYS A 92 0.18 -6.43 10.43
CA LYS A 92 1.42 -5.65 10.44
C LYS A 92 1.34 -4.37 9.63
N ILE A 93 0.73 -4.43 8.45
CA ILE A 93 0.46 -3.24 7.63
C ILE A 93 -0.43 -2.27 8.39
N HIS A 94 -1.51 -2.77 9.01
CA HIS A 94 -2.41 -1.97 9.82
C HIS A 94 -1.68 -1.30 11.00
N ASN A 95 -0.87 -2.06 11.74
CA ASN A 95 -0.07 -1.53 12.85
C ASN A 95 0.97 -0.50 12.39
N ALA A 96 1.60 -0.69 11.22
CA ALA A 96 2.54 0.27 10.67
C ALA A 96 1.85 1.58 10.30
N LEU A 97 0.65 1.51 9.71
CA LEU A 97 -0.11 2.69 9.30
C LEU A 97 -0.66 3.49 10.49
N ILE A 98 -1.14 2.82 11.55
CA ILE A 98 -1.66 3.49 12.76
C ILE A 98 -0.54 3.93 13.70
N GLY A 99 0.50 3.11 13.83
CA GLY A 99 1.61 3.32 14.75
C GLY A 99 2.58 4.42 14.33
N THR A 100 2.57 4.81 13.05
CA THR A 100 3.44 5.88 12.57
C THR A 100 2.89 7.24 12.96
N ALA A 101 3.62 7.92 13.86
CA ALA A 101 3.22 9.23 14.40
C ALA A 101 2.92 10.29 13.33
N GLU A 102 3.61 10.21 12.18
CA GLU A 102 3.45 11.14 11.05
C GLU A 102 2.14 10.91 10.26
N LEU A 103 1.55 9.71 10.36
CA LEU A 103 0.28 9.36 9.70
C LEU A 103 -0.92 9.41 10.68
N LYS A 104 -0.66 9.60 11.97
CA LYS A 104 -1.67 9.59 13.01
C LYS A 104 -2.66 10.74 12.82
N GLY A 105 -3.94 10.40 12.61
CA GLY A 105 -5.01 11.37 12.34
C GLY A 105 -5.13 11.83 10.89
N LEU A 106 -4.27 11.35 9.98
CA LEU A 106 -4.36 11.59 8.54
C LEU A 106 -4.97 10.41 7.76
N VAL A 107 -5.03 9.24 8.39
CA VAL A 107 -5.62 8.03 7.81
C VAL A 107 -7.04 7.87 8.36
N GLU A 108 -8.04 8.02 7.50
CA GLU A 108 -9.46 7.78 7.82
C GLU A 108 -9.92 6.49 7.12
N ASN A 109 -10.48 5.55 7.89
CA ASN A 109 -10.98 4.23 7.47
C ASN A 109 -9.91 3.29 6.89
N LEU A 110 -9.30 2.48 7.77
CA LEU A 110 -8.44 1.34 7.44
C LEU A 110 -9.23 0.04 7.34
#